data_AF-Q64BJ2-F1
#
_entry.id   AF-Q64BJ2-F1
#
_cell.length_a   1.000
_cell.length_b   1.000
_cell.length_c   1.000
_cell.angle_alpha   90.00
_cell.angle_beta   90.00
_cell.angle_gamma   90.00
#
_symmetry.space_group_name_H-M   'P 1'
#
loop_
_entity.id
_entity.type
_entity.pdbx_description
1 polymer ?
#
loop_
_entity_poly.entity_id
_entity_poly.type
_entity_poly.pdbx_seq_one_letter_code
_entity_poly.pdbx_strand_id
1 'polypeptide(L)'
;MMRSFVDVVLKLEKTSRRHRYYRGLLNLTLLFLLFYTLLLYVSAPVIFARYSSYDFTLLEYPVRMKLLCTAAAAFIPAIVIASLLYIRRKPVSVIRSIGDAYPLLNERLPTAYDNADSAGIVVDDLADGVAIDTGSVRRSAIISKKGIIFRAAASLVLVSLLMFVSSPDAPRFMTPEELESMITPPTDEELEEAADEAHQQQLMSELGSESGSGSGDAEIYGKPSVAVIEGTNIELVMFSDAGVGHSSRRTESEPISFISGTVYAATPVSSETYIDRLPEENRDLIKQYFMEMAEVG
;
A
#
# COMPACT_ATOMS: atom_id res chain seq x y z
N MET A 1 33.40 49.18 -0.55
CA MET A 1 34.43 48.12 -0.58
C MET A 1 33.89 47.00 0.29
N MET A 2 33.57 45.83 -0.27
CA MET A 2 32.89 44.77 0.48
C MET A 2 33.87 44.18 1.51
N ARG A 3 33.48 44.15 2.79
CA ARG A 3 34.35 43.70 3.89
C ARG A 3 34.65 42.19 3.72
N SER A 4 35.88 41.77 3.97
CA SER A 4 36.36 40.40 3.66
C SER A 4 35.59 39.28 4.36
N PHE A 5 35.07 39.53 5.58
CA PHE A 5 34.28 38.56 6.32
C PHE A 5 32.89 38.32 5.70
N VAL A 6 32.32 39.32 5.02
CA VAL A 6 31.02 39.22 4.32
C VAL A 6 31.11 38.19 3.20
N ASP A 7 32.21 38.19 2.45
CA ASP A 7 32.47 37.19 1.41
C ASP A 7 32.53 35.77 1.97
N VAL A 8 33.08 35.59 3.18
CA VAL A 8 33.14 34.28 3.84
C VAL A 8 31.74 33.81 4.21
N VAL A 9 30.92 34.69 4.79
CA VAL A 9 29.52 34.38 5.15
C VAL A 9 28.72 34.01 3.91
N LEU A 10 28.80 34.79 2.82
CA LEU A 10 28.11 34.51 1.55
C LEU A 10 28.56 33.19 0.91
N LYS A 11 29.87 32.89 0.94
CA LYS A 11 30.41 31.60 0.46
C LYS A 11 29.87 30.43 1.28
N LEU A 12 29.78 30.58 2.60
CA LEU A 12 29.21 29.56 3.48
C LEU A 12 27.71 29.39 3.26
N GLU A 13 26.97 30.48 3.05
CA GLU A 13 25.54 30.43 2.75
C GLU A 13 25.25 29.69 1.45
N LYS A 14 25.97 30.03 0.38
CA LYS A 14 25.88 29.31 -0.91
C LYS A 14 26.17 27.82 -0.73
N THR A 15 27.19 27.49 0.05
CA THR A 15 27.57 26.09 0.32
C THR A 15 26.50 25.36 1.14
N SER A 16 25.95 26.01 2.17
CA SER A 16 24.88 25.49 3.02
C SER A 16 23.61 25.23 2.22
N ARG A 17 23.20 26.17 1.35
CA ARG A 17 22.06 26.01 0.45
C ARG A 17 22.24 24.82 -0.50
N ARG A 18 23.42 24.66 -1.10
CA ARG A 18 23.74 23.51 -1.95
C ARG A 18 23.69 22.19 -1.16
N HIS A 19 24.22 22.18 0.06
CA HIS A 19 24.18 21.00 0.93
C HIS A 19 22.74 20.63 1.35
N ARG A 20 21.88 21.62 1.59
CA ARG A 20 20.46 21.44 1.85
C ARG A 20 19.73 20.82 0.66
N TYR A 21 20.04 21.30 -0.55
CA TYR A 21 19.51 20.72 -1.79
C TYR A 21 19.89 19.25 -1.94
N TYR A 22 21.18 18.91 -1.75
CA TYR A 22 21.62 17.50 -1.81
C TYR A 22 20.95 16.62 -0.76
N ARG A 23 20.72 17.12 0.46
CA ARG A 23 19.96 16.39 1.48
C ARG A 23 18.50 16.17 1.08
N GLY A 24 17.88 17.16 0.44
CA GLY A 24 16.52 17.04 -0.11
C GLY A 24 16.45 15.97 -1.20
N LEU A 25 17.38 16.02 -2.15
CA LEU A 25 17.47 15.05 -3.25
C LEU A 25 17.67 13.62 -2.73
N LEU A 26 18.59 13.42 -1.78
CA LEU A 26 18.80 12.10 -1.17
C LEU A 26 17.56 11.57 -0.44
N ASN A 27 16.83 12.44 0.26
CA ASN A 27 15.58 12.04 0.91
C ASN A 27 14.52 11.63 -0.13
N LEU A 28 14.42 12.35 -1.25
CA LEU A 28 13.51 12.01 -2.34
C LEU A 28 13.87 10.64 -2.94
N THR A 29 15.15 10.41 -3.24
CA THR A 29 15.63 9.12 -3.75
C THR A 29 15.34 7.99 -2.77
N LEU A 30 15.54 8.21 -1.47
CA LEU A 30 15.32 7.20 -0.43
C LEU A 30 13.83 6.85 -0.30
N LEU A 31 12.95 7.86 -0.27
CA LEU A 31 11.51 7.64 -0.24
C LEU A 31 11.01 6.94 -1.51
N PHE A 32 11.51 7.35 -2.68
CA PHE A 32 11.18 6.69 -3.94
C PHE A 32 11.58 5.21 -3.93
N LEU A 33 12.82 4.90 -3.53
CA LEU A 33 13.29 3.51 -3.42
C LEU A 33 12.43 2.72 -2.44
N LEU A 34 12.09 3.29 -1.29
CA LEU A 34 11.25 2.65 -0.29
C LEU A 34 9.87 2.31 -0.85
N PHE A 35 9.15 3.28 -1.42
CA PHE A 35 7.82 3.03 -1.98
C PHE A 35 7.87 2.07 -3.17
N TYR A 36 8.89 2.18 -4.02
CA TYR A 36 9.05 1.27 -5.14
C TYR A 36 9.32 -0.17 -4.68
N THR A 37 10.20 -0.38 -3.70
CA THR A 37 10.42 -1.72 -3.10
C THR A 37 9.15 -2.28 -2.47
N LEU A 38 8.36 -1.44 -1.79
CA LEU A 38 7.10 -1.85 -1.17
C LEU A 38 6.06 -2.26 -2.23
N LEU A 39 5.93 -1.51 -3.32
CA LEU A 39 5.02 -1.87 -4.41
C LEU A 39 5.43 -3.18 -5.11
N LEU A 40 6.74 -3.42 -5.29
CA LEU A 40 7.22 -4.70 -5.80
C LEU A 40 6.94 -5.85 -4.84
N TYR A 41 7.08 -5.62 -3.53
CA TYR A 41 6.81 -6.63 -2.50
C TYR A 41 5.33 -7.06 -2.48
N VAL A 42 4.40 -6.15 -2.80
CA VAL A 42 2.95 -6.40 -2.90
C VAL A 42 2.55 -6.94 -4.28
N SER A 43 3.49 -7.22 -5.19
CA SER A 43 3.19 -7.67 -6.56
C SER A 43 2.37 -6.66 -7.38
N ALA A 44 2.47 -5.35 -7.08
CA ALA A 44 1.78 -4.30 -7.83
C ALA A 44 2.00 -4.31 -9.36
N PRO A 45 3.13 -4.75 -9.93
CA PRO A 45 3.27 -4.88 -11.38
C PRO A 45 2.21 -5.77 -12.05
N VAL A 46 1.63 -6.73 -11.33
CA VAL A 46 0.56 -7.61 -11.84
C VAL A 46 -0.71 -6.80 -12.11
N ILE A 47 -1.07 -5.90 -11.19
CA ILE A 47 -2.22 -5.00 -11.33
C ILE A 47 -2.05 -4.12 -12.57
N PHE A 48 -0.86 -3.55 -12.78
CA PHE A 48 -0.60 -2.70 -13.95
C PHE A 48 -0.48 -3.48 -15.26
N ALA A 49 -0.07 -4.74 -15.23
CA ALA A 49 -0.04 -5.59 -16.42
C ALA A 49 -1.44 -5.79 -17.02
N ARG A 50 -2.48 -5.81 -16.17
CA ARG A 50 -3.89 -5.87 -16.60
C ARG A 50 -4.36 -4.61 -17.32
N TYR A 51 -3.95 -3.44 -16.85
CA TYR A 51 -4.36 -2.16 -17.47
C TYR A 51 -3.48 -1.74 -18.65
N SER A 52 -2.23 -2.23 -18.69
CA SER A 52 -1.25 -1.83 -19.70
C SER A 52 -0.43 -3.04 -20.14
N SER A 53 -0.96 -3.80 -21.09
CA SER A 53 -0.28 -4.96 -21.71
C SER A 53 0.70 -4.60 -22.82
N TYR A 54 0.88 -3.32 -23.12
CA TYR A 54 1.77 -2.86 -24.18
C TYR A 54 3.21 -2.77 -23.67
N ASP A 55 4.08 -3.67 -24.11
CA ASP A 55 5.53 -3.47 -24.01
C ASP A 55 6.00 -2.74 -25.27
N PHE A 56 6.78 -1.67 -25.10
CA PHE A 56 7.36 -0.94 -26.24
C PHE A 56 8.89 -0.94 -26.17
N THR A 57 9.52 -0.88 -27.33
CA THR A 57 10.97 -0.73 -27.46
C THR A 57 11.30 0.75 -27.59
N LEU A 58 12.16 1.25 -26.70
CA LEU A 58 12.65 2.63 -26.75
C LEU A 58 14.16 2.59 -26.84
N LEU A 59 14.72 3.11 -27.95
CA LEU A 59 16.15 3.01 -28.26
C LEU A 59 16.68 1.56 -28.15
N GLU A 60 16.00 0.59 -28.77
CA GLU A 60 16.38 -0.83 -28.77
C GLU A 60 16.32 -1.56 -27.41
N TYR A 61 15.96 -0.86 -26.33
CA TYR A 61 15.74 -1.49 -25.02
C TYR A 61 14.26 -1.82 -24.80
N PRO A 62 13.92 -3.05 -24.38
CA PRO A 62 12.56 -3.41 -24.04
C PRO A 62 12.16 -2.72 -22.73
N VAL A 63 11.20 -1.80 -22.80
CA VAL A 63 10.64 -1.14 -21.62
C VAL A 63 9.35 -1.84 -21.25
N ARG A 64 9.35 -2.50 -20.09
CA ARG A 64 8.15 -3.15 -19.53
C ARG A 64 7.23 -2.10 -18.93
N MET A 65 6.09 -1.83 -19.55
CA MET A 65 5.20 -0.74 -19.10
C MET A 65 4.69 -0.92 -17.67
N LYS A 66 4.45 -2.16 -17.26
CA LYS A 66 4.09 -2.50 -15.88
C LYS A 66 5.10 -1.99 -14.84
N LEU A 67 6.40 -1.99 -15.16
CA LEU A 67 7.44 -1.45 -14.26
C LEU A 67 7.49 0.07 -14.28
N LEU A 68 7.16 0.69 -15.42
CA LEU A 68 7.10 2.15 -15.53
C LEU A 68 5.91 2.71 -14.73
N CYS A 69 4.75 2.06 -14.83
CA CYS A 69 3.55 2.44 -14.09
C CYS A 69 3.75 2.28 -12.56
N THR A 70 4.37 1.19 -12.10
CA THR A 70 4.70 1.04 -10.67
C THR A 70 5.70 2.08 -10.20
N ALA A 71 6.72 2.39 -11.01
CA ALA A 71 7.67 3.45 -10.69
C ALA A 71 6.98 4.83 -10.60
N ALA A 72 6.08 5.15 -11.55
CA ALA A 72 5.30 6.38 -11.52
C ALA A 72 4.39 6.46 -10.27
N ALA A 73 3.72 5.35 -9.93
CA ALA A 73 2.89 5.25 -8.73
C ALA A 73 3.69 5.43 -7.43
N ALA A 74 4.92 4.90 -7.36
CA ALA A 74 5.82 5.12 -6.21
C ALA A 74 6.35 6.56 -6.13
N PHE A 75 6.49 7.24 -7.27
CA PHE A 75 7.09 8.57 -7.34
C PHE A 75 6.19 9.66 -6.77
N ILE A 76 4.87 9.56 -6.98
CA ILE A 76 3.88 10.53 -6.48
C ILE A 76 3.97 10.71 -4.95
N PRO A 77 3.81 9.66 -4.11
CA PRO A 77 3.91 9.82 -2.65
C PRO A 77 5.32 10.22 -2.21
N ALA A 78 6.36 9.76 -2.92
CA ALA A 78 7.74 10.15 -2.63
C ALA A 78 7.96 11.66 -2.79
N ILE A 79 7.44 12.28 -3.86
CA ILE A 79 7.51 13.74 -4.04
C ILE A 79 6.72 14.46 -2.95
N VAL A 80 5.47 14.05 -2.69
CA VAL A 80 4.60 14.73 -1.71
C VAL A 80 5.27 14.76 -0.34
N ILE A 81 5.75 13.61 0.13
CA ILE A 81 6.40 13.50 1.45
C ILE A 81 7.76 14.22 1.46
N ALA A 82 8.57 14.08 0.42
CA ALA A 82 9.87 14.77 0.33
C ALA A 82 9.71 16.29 0.32
N SER A 83 8.72 16.79 -0.40
CA SER A 83 8.41 18.23 -0.49
C SER A 83 7.90 18.75 0.85
N LEU A 84 7.00 18.02 1.52
CA LEU A 84 6.52 18.36 2.86
C LEU A 84 7.68 18.43 3.88
N LEU A 85 8.61 17.46 3.83
CA LEU A 85 9.82 17.44 4.66
C LEU A 85 10.78 18.59 4.33
N TYR A 86 10.84 19.01 3.07
CA TYR A 86 11.68 20.12 2.64
C TYR A 86 11.14 21.46 3.15
N ILE A 87 9.83 21.69 3.02
CA ILE A 87 9.15 22.94 3.41
C ILE A 87 9.09 23.10 4.93
N ARG A 88 8.81 22.03 5.69
CA ARG A 88 8.73 22.09 7.16
C ARG A 88 10.05 22.43 7.84
N ARG A 89 11.18 22.28 7.15
CA ARG A 89 12.48 22.66 7.71
C ARG A 89 12.66 24.16 7.61
N LYS A 90 12.87 24.83 8.74
CA LYS A 90 13.27 26.25 8.76
C LYS A 90 14.68 26.40 8.15
N PRO A 91 14.93 27.44 7.32
CA PRO A 91 16.29 27.77 6.92
C PRO A 91 17.08 28.13 8.19
N VAL A 92 18.16 27.40 8.45
CA VAL A 92 19.07 27.76 9.54
C VAL A 92 19.94 28.89 9.03
N SER A 93 19.95 30.04 9.72
CA SER A 93 20.83 31.15 9.35
C SER A 93 22.29 30.76 9.58
N VAL A 94 23.13 31.04 8.59
CA VAL A 94 24.55 30.68 8.59
C VAL A 94 25.28 31.44 9.70
N ILE A 95 24.91 32.70 9.92
CA ILE A 95 25.43 33.55 11.00
C ILE A 95 25.18 32.90 12.37
N ARG A 96 23.95 32.44 12.61
CA ARG A 96 23.60 31.74 13.86
C ARG A 96 24.36 30.41 13.99
N SER A 97 24.51 29.67 12.89
CA SER A 97 25.29 28.42 12.88
C SER A 97 26.78 28.65 13.18
N ILE A 98 27.33 29.80 12.78
CA ILE A 98 28.70 30.21 13.12
C ILE A 98 28.78 30.60 14.60
N GLY A 99 27.83 31.39 15.10
CA GLY A 99 27.75 31.79 16.51
C GLY A 99 27.64 30.60 17.47
N ASP A 100 26.80 29.61 17.13
CA ASP A 100 26.65 28.37 17.90
C ASP A 100 27.96 27.55 17.96
N ALA A 101 28.76 27.58 16.89
CA ALA A 101 30.02 26.84 16.81
C ALA A 101 31.22 27.61 17.39
N TYR A 102 31.16 28.94 17.40
CA TYR A 102 32.23 29.84 17.84
C TYR A 102 31.66 30.96 18.73
N PRO A 103 31.73 30.83 20.07
CA PRO A 103 31.05 31.74 20.99
C PRO A 103 31.57 33.19 20.90
N LEU A 104 32.84 33.39 20.53
CA LEU A 104 33.43 34.72 20.33
C LEU A 104 32.78 35.51 19.18
N LEU A 105 32.26 34.80 18.17
CA LEU A 105 31.62 35.37 17.00
C LEU A 105 30.11 35.52 17.18
N ASN A 106 29.52 34.99 18.26
CA ASN A 106 28.07 34.92 18.44
C ASN A 106 27.39 36.30 18.40
N GLU A 107 27.96 37.29 19.09
CA GLU A 107 27.46 38.68 19.09
C GLU A 107 28.20 39.56 18.07
N ARG A 108 29.50 39.33 17.88
CA ARG A 108 30.35 40.20 17.04
C ARG A 108 30.03 40.06 15.55
N LEU A 109 29.78 38.83 15.07
CA LEU A 109 29.50 38.58 13.66
C LEU A 109 28.16 39.17 13.18
N PRO A 110 27.01 38.97 13.86
CA PRO A 110 25.76 39.61 13.44
C PRO A 110 25.87 41.13 13.53
N THR A 111 26.45 41.67 14.61
CA THR A 111 26.64 43.13 14.77
C THR A 111 27.51 43.73 13.66
N ALA A 112 28.61 43.06 13.30
CA ALA A 112 29.47 43.50 12.20
C ALA A 112 28.79 43.36 10.84
N TYR A 113 27.97 42.32 10.65
CA TYR A 113 27.22 42.09 9.41
C TYR A 113 26.14 43.14 9.20
N ASP A 114 25.37 43.48 10.24
CA ASP A 114 24.31 44.49 10.19
C ASP A 114 24.88 45.91 9.93
N ASN A 115 26.11 46.17 10.38
CA ASN A 115 26.82 47.43 10.18
C ASN A 115 27.83 47.39 9.02
N ALA A 116 27.77 46.39 8.14
CA ALA A 116 28.80 46.18 7.11
C ALA A 116 28.97 47.38 6.15
N ASP A 117 27.89 48.10 5.87
CA ASP A 117 27.87 49.28 4.99
C ASP A 117 28.10 50.61 5.74
N SER A 118 28.18 50.57 7.07
CA SER A 118 28.43 51.76 7.88
C SER A 118 29.92 52.09 7.91
N ALA A 119 30.23 53.39 7.93
CA ALA A 119 31.59 53.89 8.04
C ALA A 119 31.84 54.43 9.47
N GLY A 120 32.97 54.07 10.06
CA GLY A 120 33.37 54.58 11.36
C GLY A 120 34.46 53.74 12.01
N ILE A 121 35.37 54.39 12.74
CA ILE A 121 36.56 53.75 13.35
C ILE A 121 36.18 52.53 14.20
N VAL A 122 35.10 52.62 14.99
CA VAL A 122 34.62 51.52 15.83
C VAL A 122 34.10 50.34 15.01
N VAL A 123 33.41 50.63 13.89
CA VAL A 123 32.88 49.60 12.98
C VAL A 123 34.02 48.93 12.21
N ASP A 124 35.04 49.70 11.84
CA ASP A 124 36.23 49.22 11.14
C ASP A 124 37.07 48.31 12.04
N ASP A 125 37.33 48.72 13.30
CA ASP A 125 37.99 47.87 14.29
C ASP A 125 37.21 46.58 14.58
N LEU A 126 35.87 46.68 14.71
CA LEU A 126 35.00 45.51 14.88
C LEU A 126 35.11 44.56 13.68
N ALA A 127 35.09 45.07 12.45
CA ALA A 127 35.16 44.25 11.25
C ALA A 127 36.53 43.63 11.03
N ASP A 128 37.61 44.32 11.37
CA ASP A 128 38.96 43.76 11.29
C ASP A 128 39.12 42.62 12.30
N GLY A 129 38.63 42.80 13.53
CA GLY A 129 38.57 41.74 14.52
C GLY A 129 37.74 40.54 14.05
N VAL A 130 36.53 40.78 13.51
CA VAL A 130 35.67 39.73 12.98
C VAL A 130 36.30 39.06 11.75
N ALA A 131 37.01 39.78 10.89
CA ALA A 131 37.70 39.20 9.73
C ALA A 131 38.80 38.22 10.13
N ILE A 132 39.58 38.55 11.17
CA ILE A 132 40.60 37.66 11.75
C ILE A 132 39.92 36.42 12.32
N ASP A 133 38.90 36.60 13.16
CA ASP A 133 38.21 35.52 13.85
C ASP A 133 37.49 34.59 12.85
N THR A 134 36.85 35.15 11.81
CA THR A 134 36.13 34.41 10.77
C THR A 134 37.09 33.63 9.87
N GLY A 135 38.34 34.07 9.71
CA GLY A 135 39.38 33.34 8.98
C GLY A 135 39.70 31.97 9.59
N SER A 136 39.50 31.80 10.90
CA SER A 136 39.75 30.55 11.62
C SER A 136 38.60 29.53 11.52
N VAL A 137 37.46 29.93 10.94
CA VAL A 137 36.22 29.15 10.93
C VAL A 137 36.33 27.95 9.98
N ARG A 138 36.25 26.74 10.54
CA ARG A 138 36.30 25.48 9.77
C ARG A 138 34.92 25.16 9.19
N ARG A 139 34.84 25.00 7.87
CA ARG A 139 33.60 24.62 7.16
C ARG A 139 32.99 23.31 7.66
N SER A 140 33.81 22.38 8.15
CA SER A 140 33.38 21.08 8.68
C SER A 140 32.69 21.18 10.05
N ALA A 141 32.99 22.21 10.85
CA ALA A 141 32.32 22.45 12.13
C ALA A 141 30.87 22.89 11.93
N ILE A 142 30.62 23.67 10.86
CA ILE A 142 29.30 24.23 10.55
C ILE A 142 28.46 23.25 9.71
N ILE A 143 29.09 22.59 8.72
CA ILE A 143 28.40 21.67 7.80
C ILE A 143 28.80 20.23 8.12
N SER A 144 27.96 19.56 8.91
CA SER A 144 28.14 18.15 9.24
C SER A 144 27.94 17.24 8.02
N LYS A 145 28.96 16.50 7.60
CA LYS A 145 28.85 15.51 6.50
C LYS A 145 28.20 14.18 6.93
N LYS A 146 28.23 13.86 8.23
CA LYS A 146 27.74 12.58 8.79
C LYS A 146 26.32 12.23 8.33
N GLY A 147 25.41 13.19 8.36
CA GLY A 147 24.03 12.99 7.93
C GLY A 147 23.83 12.73 6.43
N ILE A 148 24.75 13.18 5.57
CA ILE A 148 24.72 12.84 4.14
C ILE A 148 25.25 11.42 3.93
N ILE A 149 26.37 11.08 4.58
CA ILE A 149 26.99 9.77 4.46
C ILE A 149 26.03 8.67 4.91
N PHE A 150 25.35 8.86 6.06
CA PHE A 150 24.35 7.91 6.55
C PHE A 150 23.20 7.70 5.56
N ARG A 151 22.68 8.76 4.95
CA ARG A 151 21.60 8.67 3.95
C ARG A 151 22.07 7.97 2.67
N ALA A 152 23.30 8.26 2.23
CA ALA A 152 23.89 7.59 1.07
C ALA A 152 24.08 6.08 1.34
N ALA A 153 24.56 5.71 2.53
CA ALA A 153 24.66 4.32 2.95
C ALA A 153 23.27 3.65 2.99
N ALA A 154 22.26 4.32 3.57
CA ALA A 154 20.89 3.80 3.58
C ALA A 154 20.32 3.61 2.17
N SER A 155 20.61 4.52 1.23
CA SER A 155 20.19 4.33 -0.17
C SER A 155 20.86 3.13 -0.83
N LEU A 156 22.14 2.85 -0.52
CA LEU A 156 22.82 1.65 -1.02
C LEU A 156 22.15 0.36 -0.51
N VAL A 157 21.81 0.32 0.78
CA VAL A 157 21.09 -0.82 1.37
C VAL A 157 19.73 -1.02 0.70
N LEU A 158 18.98 0.06 0.46
CA LEU A 158 17.70 0.01 -0.26
C LEU A 158 17.84 -0.47 -1.71
N VAL A 159 18.90 -0.08 -2.41
CA VAL A 159 19.18 -0.60 -3.76
C VAL A 159 19.50 -2.10 -3.71
N SER A 160 20.30 -2.55 -2.74
CA SER A 160 20.55 -3.99 -2.56
C SER A 160 19.26 -4.75 -2.26
N LEU A 161 18.41 -4.21 -1.39
CA LEU A 161 17.10 -4.79 -1.10
C LEU A 161 16.21 -4.83 -2.34
N LEU A 162 16.23 -3.79 -3.17
CA LEU A 162 15.50 -3.73 -4.42
C LEU A 162 15.94 -4.83 -5.40
N MET A 163 17.26 -5.03 -5.54
CA MET A 163 17.81 -6.10 -6.37
C MET A 163 17.38 -7.48 -5.84
N PHE A 164 17.39 -7.66 -4.52
CA PHE A 164 16.90 -8.89 -3.88
C PHE A 164 15.41 -9.13 -4.16
N VAL A 165 14.55 -8.14 -3.94
CA VAL A 165 13.09 -8.23 -4.20
C VAL A 165 12.77 -8.43 -5.69
N SER A 166 13.64 -7.93 -6.58
CA SER A 166 13.49 -8.13 -8.03
C SER A 166 13.90 -9.54 -8.48
N SER A 167 14.56 -10.32 -7.63
CA SER A 167 14.90 -11.71 -7.96
C SER A 167 13.63 -12.58 -8.02
N PRO A 168 13.59 -13.59 -8.90
CA PRO A 168 12.44 -14.48 -9.04
C PRO A 168 12.14 -15.27 -7.76
N ASP A 169 13.16 -15.55 -6.95
CA ASP A 169 13.07 -16.36 -5.73
C ASP A 169 12.72 -15.54 -4.47
N ALA A 170 12.46 -14.24 -4.61
CA ALA A 170 12.16 -13.39 -3.46
C ALA A 170 10.76 -13.71 -2.89
N PRO A 171 10.61 -13.79 -1.55
CA PRO A 171 9.30 -13.96 -0.93
C PRO A 171 8.45 -12.72 -1.21
N ARG A 172 7.34 -12.90 -1.93
CA ARG A 172 6.33 -11.86 -2.17
C ARG A 172 5.21 -12.01 -1.14
N PHE A 173 4.61 -10.89 -0.73
CA PHE A 173 3.50 -10.92 0.23
C PHE A 173 2.29 -11.68 -0.31
N MET A 174 2.08 -11.57 -1.62
CA MET A 174 1.01 -12.24 -2.34
C MET A 174 1.60 -12.79 -3.63
N THR A 175 1.31 -14.05 -3.94
CA THR A 175 1.73 -14.60 -5.23
C THR A 175 0.99 -13.87 -6.35
N PRO A 176 1.60 -13.74 -7.55
CA PRO A 176 0.91 -13.15 -8.69
C PRO A 176 -0.46 -13.79 -8.96
N GLU A 177 -0.56 -15.10 -8.74
CA GLU A 177 -1.76 -15.94 -8.94
C GLU A 177 -2.85 -15.67 -7.89
N GLU A 178 -2.49 -15.51 -6.62
CA GLU A 178 -3.43 -15.12 -5.55
C GLU A 178 -4.00 -13.71 -5.76
N LEU A 179 -3.18 -12.78 -6.24
CA LEU A 179 -3.64 -11.42 -6.51
C LEU A 179 -4.51 -11.37 -7.77
N GLU A 180 -4.19 -12.15 -8.79
CA GLU A 180 -4.96 -12.25 -10.03
C GLU A 180 -6.35 -12.86 -9.78
N SER A 181 -6.43 -13.95 -9.00
CA SER A 181 -7.70 -14.57 -8.61
C SER A 181 -8.58 -13.68 -7.71
N MET A 182 -7.99 -12.76 -6.93
CA MET A 182 -8.76 -11.83 -6.09
C MET A 182 -9.31 -10.62 -6.86
N ILE A 183 -8.65 -10.23 -7.96
CA ILE A 183 -9.03 -9.07 -8.78
C ILE A 183 -9.90 -9.49 -9.99
N THR A 184 -9.91 -10.77 -10.36
CA THR A 184 -10.63 -11.29 -11.53
C THR A 184 -11.77 -12.19 -11.05
N PRO A 185 -13.06 -11.85 -11.30
CA PRO A 185 -14.09 -12.87 -11.19
C PRO A 185 -13.76 -13.96 -12.23
N PRO A 186 -13.80 -15.24 -11.85
CA PRO A 186 -13.42 -16.32 -12.74
C PRO A 186 -14.27 -16.25 -14.02
N THR A 187 -13.61 -16.42 -15.16
CA THR A 187 -14.27 -16.50 -16.46
C THR A 187 -15.00 -17.85 -16.55
N ASP A 188 -16.13 -17.95 -17.27
CA ASP A 188 -16.92 -19.20 -17.34
C ASP A 188 -16.06 -20.42 -17.80
N GLU A 189 -15.07 -20.19 -18.66
CA GLU A 189 -14.11 -21.20 -19.13
C GLU A 189 -13.12 -21.66 -18.02
N GLU A 190 -12.67 -20.74 -17.17
CA GLU A 190 -11.77 -21.05 -16.04
C GLU A 190 -12.54 -21.75 -14.91
N LEU A 191 -13.85 -21.50 -14.81
CA LEU A 191 -14.74 -22.17 -13.87
C LEU A 191 -15.03 -23.61 -14.31
N GLU A 192 -15.15 -23.86 -15.62
CA GLU A 192 -15.23 -25.21 -16.21
C GLU A 192 -13.91 -25.97 -16.03
N GLU A 193 -12.74 -25.36 -16.29
CA GLU A 193 -11.45 -26.01 -16.05
C GLU A 193 -11.22 -26.34 -14.57
N ALA A 194 -11.54 -25.41 -13.66
CA ALA A 194 -11.44 -25.66 -12.21
C ALA A 194 -12.44 -26.72 -11.73
N ALA A 195 -13.63 -26.79 -12.35
CA ALA A 195 -14.60 -27.84 -12.07
C ALA A 195 -14.13 -29.21 -12.57
N ASP A 196 -13.51 -29.27 -13.75
CA ASP A 196 -12.93 -30.49 -14.32
C ASP A 196 -11.70 -30.97 -13.51
N GLU A 197 -10.83 -30.05 -13.06
CA GLU A 197 -9.70 -30.40 -12.19
C GLU A 197 -10.16 -30.87 -10.82
N ALA A 198 -11.16 -30.21 -10.22
CA ALA A 198 -11.77 -30.64 -8.96
C ALA A 198 -12.47 -32.01 -9.13
N HIS A 199 -13.14 -32.23 -10.26
CA HIS A 199 -13.75 -33.51 -10.60
C HIS A 199 -12.68 -34.61 -10.76
N GLN A 200 -11.55 -34.31 -11.41
CA GLN A 200 -10.44 -35.24 -11.60
C GLN A 200 -9.71 -35.55 -10.29
N GLN A 201 -9.52 -34.56 -9.40
CA GLN A 201 -8.99 -34.78 -8.04
C GLN A 201 -9.94 -35.61 -7.18
N GLN A 202 -11.26 -35.39 -7.29
CA GLN A 202 -12.25 -36.18 -6.59
C GLN A 202 -12.26 -37.63 -7.09
N LEU A 203 -12.17 -37.85 -8.40
CA LEU A 203 -12.04 -39.18 -9.00
C LEU A 203 -10.75 -39.89 -8.56
N MET A 204 -9.62 -39.17 -8.51
CA MET A 204 -8.36 -39.74 -8.01
C MET A 204 -8.39 -40.03 -6.50
N SER A 205 -9.15 -39.25 -5.73
CA SER A 205 -9.36 -39.51 -4.29
C SER A 205 -10.29 -40.70 -4.04
N GLU A 206 -11.29 -40.94 -4.90
CA GLU A 206 -12.15 -42.12 -4.83
C GLU A 206 -11.43 -43.39 -5.31
N LEU A 207 -10.58 -43.30 -6.33
CA LEU A 207 -9.77 -44.41 -6.85
C LEU A 207 -8.52 -44.72 -5.99
N GLY A 208 -8.17 -43.85 -5.04
CA GLY A 208 -6.96 -43.93 -4.22
C GLY A 208 -7.09 -44.65 -2.89
N SER A 209 -8.25 -45.23 -2.56
CA SER A 209 -8.49 -45.86 -1.25
C SER A 209 -8.85 -47.34 -1.34
N GLU A 210 -7.98 -48.16 -1.91
CA GLU A 210 -7.99 -49.60 -1.65
C GLU A 210 -6.62 -50.24 -1.92
N SER A 211 -5.80 -50.28 -0.88
CA SER A 211 -4.65 -51.17 -0.79
C SER A 211 -4.79 -51.99 0.50
N GLY A 212 -5.21 -53.25 0.37
CA GLY A 212 -4.94 -54.28 1.37
C GLY A 212 -6.11 -55.15 1.85
N SER A 213 -6.09 -56.39 1.35
CA SER A 213 -6.55 -57.64 2.00
C SER A 213 -8.04 -58.01 1.99
N GLY A 214 -8.37 -58.99 1.13
CA GLY A 214 -8.85 -60.30 1.58
C GLY A 214 -10.33 -60.47 1.94
N SER A 215 -11.00 -61.27 1.09
CA SER A 215 -12.18 -62.10 1.38
C SER A 215 -13.56 -61.51 1.06
N GLY A 216 -14.09 -61.94 -0.10
CA GLY A 216 -15.46 -62.45 -0.25
C GLY A 216 -16.64 -61.50 -0.01
N ASP A 217 -16.91 -60.60 -0.95
CA ASP A 217 -18.14 -60.53 -1.76
C ASP A 217 -18.01 -59.32 -2.68
N ALA A 218 -18.16 -59.53 -3.99
CA ALA A 218 -18.00 -58.45 -4.95
C ALA A 218 -19.28 -57.61 -4.98
N GLU A 219 -19.29 -56.47 -4.28
CA GLU A 219 -20.25 -55.39 -4.54
C GLU A 219 -19.85 -54.68 -5.85
N ILE A 220 -20.30 -55.26 -6.97
CA ILE A 220 -20.10 -54.74 -8.34
C ILE A 220 -21.00 -53.52 -8.63
N TYR A 221 -21.93 -53.22 -7.72
CA TYR A 221 -22.80 -52.05 -7.80
C TYR A 221 -22.32 -51.03 -6.78
N GLY A 222 -21.76 -49.91 -7.27
CA GLY A 222 -21.36 -48.79 -6.42
C GLY A 222 -22.51 -48.32 -5.52
N LYS A 223 -22.17 -47.74 -4.38
CA LYS A 223 -23.15 -47.26 -3.38
C LYS A 223 -24.16 -46.31 -4.03
N PRO A 224 -25.47 -46.46 -3.77
CA PRO A 224 -26.49 -45.62 -4.41
C PRO A 224 -26.29 -44.15 -4.07
N SER A 225 -26.26 -43.30 -5.10
CA SER A 225 -26.17 -41.85 -4.96
C SER A 225 -27.52 -41.27 -4.57
N VAL A 226 -27.58 -40.53 -3.46
CA VAL A 226 -28.79 -39.87 -2.96
C VAL A 226 -28.78 -38.42 -3.44
N ALA A 227 -29.73 -38.06 -4.31
CA ALA A 227 -29.98 -36.66 -4.65
C ALA A 227 -30.99 -36.05 -3.66
N VAL A 228 -30.63 -34.93 -3.05
CA VAL A 228 -31.49 -34.20 -2.09
C VAL A 228 -32.13 -33.01 -2.80
N ILE A 229 -33.45 -33.04 -2.97
CA ILE A 229 -34.24 -31.87 -3.39
C ILE A 229 -35.20 -31.55 -2.24
N GLU A 230 -35.08 -30.34 -1.70
CA GLU A 230 -35.97 -29.77 -0.68
C GLU A 230 -36.25 -30.64 0.57
N GLY A 231 -35.23 -31.37 1.04
CA GLY A 231 -35.26 -32.02 2.36
C GLY A 231 -35.94 -33.39 2.44
N THR A 232 -36.36 -33.96 1.31
CA THR A 232 -36.82 -35.37 1.25
C THR A 232 -35.83 -36.21 0.44
N ASN A 233 -35.26 -37.23 1.08
CA ASN A 233 -34.36 -38.20 0.44
C ASN A 233 -35.19 -39.13 -0.45
N ILE A 234 -34.88 -39.19 -1.75
CA ILE A 234 -35.52 -40.10 -2.69
C ILE A 234 -34.48 -41.15 -3.11
N GLU A 235 -34.80 -42.42 -2.92
CA GLU A 235 -33.98 -43.56 -3.31
C GLU A 235 -34.24 -43.91 -4.78
N LEU A 236 -33.24 -43.72 -5.66
CA LEU A 236 -33.32 -44.17 -7.05
C LEU A 236 -32.71 -45.56 -7.19
N VAL A 237 -33.55 -46.57 -7.41
CA VAL A 237 -33.14 -47.92 -7.79
C VAL A 237 -33.21 -48.05 -9.31
N MET A 238 -32.06 -48.29 -9.96
CA MET A 238 -32.00 -48.60 -11.39
C MET A 238 -32.10 -50.11 -11.61
N PHE A 239 -33.04 -50.54 -12.45
CA PHE A 239 -33.10 -51.91 -12.95
C PHE A 239 -32.45 -51.96 -14.33
N SER A 240 -31.41 -52.77 -14.49
CA SER A 240 -30.81 -53.06 -15.79
C SER A 240 -31.65 -54.10 -16.52
N ASP A 241 -32.61 -53.67 -17.33
CA ASP A 241 -33.23 -54.54 -18.32
C ASP A 241 -32.92 -54.04 -19.74
N ALA A 242 -32.69 -55.01 -20.62
CA ALA A 242 -32.06 -54.83 -21.91
C ALA A 242 -32.91 -53.97 -22.85
N GLY A 243 -32.44 -52.74 -23.11
CA GLY A 243 -32.62 -52.06 -24.38
C GLY A 243 -34.05 -51.69 -24.79
N VAL A 244 -34.77 -50.89 -23.98
CA VAL A 244 -35.86 -50.02 -24.49
C VAL A 244 -35.96 -48.78 -23.58
N GLY A 245 -36.21 -47.61 -24.16
CA GLY A 245 -36.09 -46.28 -23.52
C GLY A 245 -36.85 -46.06 -22.21
N HIS A 246 -36.39 -45.04 -21.46
CA HIS A 246 -36.97 -44.63 -20.18
C HIS A 246 -38.45 -44.22 -20.33
N SER A 247 -39.34 -44.92 -19.63
CA SER A 247 -40.69 -44.44 -19.36
C SER A 247 -40.85 -44.31 -17.84
N SER A 248 -41.05 -43.09 -17.35
CA SER A 248 -41.39 -42.85 -15.96
C SER A 248 -42.81 -43.38 -15.71
N ARG A 249 -42.91 -44.55 -15.08
CA ARG A 249 -44.19 -45.07 -14.60
C ARG A 249 -44.56 -44.30 -13.34
N ARG A 250 -45.55 -43.40 -13.46
CA ARG A 250 -46.19 -42.73 -12.32
C ARG A 250 -46.89 -43.81 -11.49
N THR A 251 -46.32 -44.17 -10.35
CA THR A 251 -47.00 -44.98 -9.34
C THR A 251 -48.25 -44.22 -8.92
N GLU A 252 -49.43 -44.82 -9.07
CA GLU A 252 -50.69 -44.26 -8.57
C GLU A 252 -50.58 -44.19 -7.04
N SER A 253 -50.29 -43.00 -6.51
CA SER A 253 -50.42 -42.70 -5.10
C SER A 253 -51.89 -42.44 -4.78
N GLU A 254 -52.37 -43.08 -3.72
CA GLU A 254 -53.73 -42.89 -3.18
C GLU A 254 -54.06 -41.40 -3.04
N PRO A 255 -55.34 -41.00 -3.24
CA PRO A 255 -55.73 -39.59 -3.17
C PRO A 255 -55.50 -39.07 -1.75
N ILE A 256 -54.48 -38.23 -1.59
CA ILE A 256 -54.19 -37.51 -0.35
C ILE A 256 -55.38 -36.59 -0.06
N SER A 257 -56.19 -36.93 0.94
CA SER A 257 -57.22 -36.03 1.46
C SER A 257 -56.54 -34.90 2.22
N PHE A 258 -56.57 -33.69 1.67
CA PHE A 258 -56.07 -32.50 2.36
C PHE A 258 -56.97 -32.15 3.53
N ILE A 259 -56.43 -32.23 4.76
CA ILE A 259 -57.03 -31.57 5.91
C ILE A 259 -56.62 -30.10 5.82
N SER A 260 -57.57 -29.21 5.53
CA SER A 260 -57.32 -27.77 5.62
C SER A 260 -57.01 -27.41 7.07
N GLY A 261 -55.75 -27.07 7.33
CA GLY A 261 -55.34 -26.42 8.57
C GLY A 261 -56.05 -25.06 8.71
N THR A 262 -56.43 -24.72 9.93
CA THR A 262 -57.15 -23.49 10.26
C THR A 262 -56.38 -22.26 9.80
N VAL A 263 -57.06 -21.36 9.10
CA VAL A 263 -56.55 -20.05 8.70
C VAL A 263 -56.24 -19.24 9.97
N TYR A 264 -54.98 -19.12 10.34
CA TYR A 264 -54.57 -18.07 11.26
C TYR A 264 -54.61 -16.74 10.49
N ALA A 265 -55.34 -15.78 11.03
CA ALA A 265 -55.38 -14.43 10.48
C ALA A 265 -53.97 -13.84 10.52
N ALA A 266 -53.29 -13.79 9.38
CA ALA A 266 -52.05 -13.05 9.23
C ALA A 266 -52.40 -11.56 9.34
N THR A 267 -52.16 -10.97 10.51
CA THR A 267 -52.10 -9.51 10.63
C THR A 267 -50.83 -9.03 9.94
N PRO A 268 -50.92 -8.24 8.86
CA PRO A 268 -49.75 -7.66 8.23
C PRO A 268 -49.13 -6.65 9.21
N VAL A 269 -47.91 -6.93 9.67
CA VAL A 269 -47.11 -5.93 10.40
C VAL A 269 -46.30 -5.18 9.34
N SER A 270 -46.70 -3.94 9.10
CA SER A 270 -45.92 -2.94 8.36
C SER A 270 -44.56 -2.77 9.05
N SER A 271 -43.46 -2.85 8.30
CA SER A 271 -42.13 -2.49 8.79
C SER A 271 -42.05 -0.97 8.95
N GLU A 272 -42.65 -0.45 10.01
CA GLU A 272 -42.43 0.93 10.40
C GLU A 272 -41.10 1.02 11.16
N THR A 273 -40.14 1.60 10.45
CA THR A 273 -39.22 2.60 11.00
C THR A 273 -38.15 2.06 11.94
N TYR A 274 -36.92 2.05 11.41
CA TYR A 274 -35.69 2.23 12.16
C TYR A 274 -35.87 3.39 13.17
N ILE A 275 -36.22 3.07 14.42
CA ILE A 275 -36.22 4.03 15.51
C ILE A 275 -34.79 4.02 16.05
N ASP A 276 -34.02 5.03 15.63
CA ASP A 276 -32.81 5.47 16.31
C ASP A 276 -33.14 5.70 17.79
N ARG A 277 -32.90 4.68 18.63
CA ARG A 277 -32.81 4.89 20.07
C ARG A 277 -31.44 5.47 20.34
N LEU A 278 -31.35 6.80 20.28
CA LEU A 278 -30.16 7.52 20.72
C LEU A 278 -29.89 7.21 22.21
N PRO A 279 -28.62 7.01 22.61
CA PRO A 279 -28.26 6.81 24.01
C PRO A 279 -28.75 7.99 24.87
N GLU A 280 -29.45 7.71 25.97
CA GLU A 280 -30.04 8.76 26.82
C GLU A 280 -29.00 9.73 27.39
N GLU A 281 -27.77 9.25 27.62
CA GLU A 281 -26.66 10.04 28.17
C GLU A 281 -26.27 11.25 27.29
N ASN A 282 -26.46 11.16 25.97
CA ASN A 282 -25.96 12.16 25.02
C ASN A 282 -27.08 12.99 24.38
N ARG A 283 -28.33 12.83 24.84
CA ARG A 283 -29.52 13.43 24.22
C ARG A 283 -29.44 14.96 24.19
N ASP A 284 -28.99 15.57 25.28
CA ASP A 284 -28.92 17.03 25.40
C ASP A 284 -27.79 17.62 24.54
N LEU A 285 -26.66 16.93 24.44
CA LEU A 285 -25.52 17.34 23.63
C LEU A 285 -25.86 17.32 22.13
N ILE A 286 -26.58 16.28 21.71
CA ILE A 286 -27.04 16.12 20.33
C ILE A 286 -28.08 17.18 19.97
N LYS A 287 -29.01 17.48 20.90
CA LYS A 287 -30.00 18.54 20.71
C LYS A 287 -29.34 19.92 20.56
N GLN A 288 -28.30 20.20 21.35
CA GLN A 288 -27.56 21.45 21.28
C GLN A 288 -26.81 21.61 19.95
N TYR A 289 -26.17 20.53 19.47
CA TYR A 289 -25.49 20.52 18.17
C TYR A 289 -26.43 20.82 16.99
N PHE A 290 -27.63 20.22 16.98
CA PHE A 290 -28.60 20.48 15.90
C PHE A 290 -29.22 21.88 15.97
N MET A 291 -29.37 22.46 17.16
CA MET A 291 -29.78 23.86 17.31
C MET A 291 -28.71 24.82 16.79
N GLU A 292 -27.44 24.58 17.11
CA GLU A 292 -26.32 25.42 16.66
C GLU A 292 -26.14 25.35 15.13
N MET A 293 -26.30 24.16 14.53
CA MET A 293 -26.29 24.02 13.07
C MET A 293 -27.47 24.73 12.38
N ALA A 294 -28.63 24.83 13.05
CA ALA A 294 -29.81 25.49 12.51
C ALA A 294 -29.76 27.02 12.63
N GLU A 295 -29.00 27.58 13.57
CA GLU A 295 -28.77 29.04 13.67
C GLU A 295 -27.67 29.54 12.71
N VAL A 296 -26.79 28.65 12.25
CA VAL A 296 -25.65 28.99 11.37
C VAL A 296 -25.99 28.81 9.87
N GLY A 297 -27.10 28.16 9.53
CA GLY A 297 -27.61 27.98 8.16
C GLY A 297 -28.67 29.01 7.77
#